data_AF-A0A099Z2B1-F1
#
_entry.id   AF-A0A099Z2B1-F1
#
_cell.length_a   1.000
_cell.length_b   1.000
_cell.length_c   1.000
_cell.angle_alpha   90.00
_cell.angle_beta   90.00
_cell.angle_gamma   90.00
#
_symmetry.space_group_name_H-M   'P 1'
#
loop_
_entity.id
_entity.type
_entity.pdbx_description
1 polymer ?
#
loop_
_entity_poly.entity_id
_entity_poly.type
_entity_poly.pdbx_seq_one_letter_code
_entity_poly.pdbx_strand_id
1 'polypeptide(L)'
;RYVSTFRPSIKREIEKSKAQWKTMGPAKVEVPSPKNFLQKHSKEPKLPERKKEQDSRKMPALTVPRRTDHPLMGIQSKKNFINANAVAAIMGLAKKPQPIYVDRRQGDKHLLETSGLVPKYIKKKDYGIVPKYVTQRNEEIKRAQKEHEAHALESLKKRAMKRLSDEERDSLLQGLKKNWEEVHHEFQCLSVDIDTIPKKMHKEKLESQMKQLEHDIDVIEKHKVIYIANE
;
A
#
# COMPACT_ATOMS: atom_id res chain seq x y z
N ARG A 1 17.91 -18.23 27.99
CA ARG A 1 17.21 -17.13 27.27
C ARG A 1 18.17 -16.61 26.19
N TYR A 2 17.74 -16.56 24.93
CA TYR A 2 18.59 -16.13 23.79
C TYR A 2 18.80 -14.61 23.78
N VAL A 3 20.00 -14.15 23.43
CA VAL A 3 20.34 -12.72 23.29
C VAL A 3 20.98 -12.50 21.92
N SER A 4 20.36 -11.64 21.10
CA SER A 4 20.82 -11.32 19.75
C SER A 4 22.20 -10.65 19.74
N THR A 5 23.03 -11.04 18.77
CA THR A 5 24.34 -10.43 18.47
C THR A 5 24.23 -8.95 18.06
N PHE A 6 23.06 -8.52 17.57
CA PHE A 6 22.79 -7.15 17.16
C PHE A 6 22.23 -6.27 18.29
N ARG A 7 22.00 -6.84 19.49
CA ARG A 7 21.52 -6.08 20.64
C ARG A 7 22.38 -4.84 20.99
N PRO A 8 23.74 -4.88 20.97
CA PRO A 8 24.55 -3.69 21.24
C PRO A 8 24.50 -2.64 20.12
N SER A 9 24.39 -3.03 18.84
CA SER A 9 24.27 -2.07 17.73
C SER A 9 22.93 -1.34 17.78
N ILE A 10 21.85 -2.07 18.02
CA ILE A 10 20.50 -1.50 18.16
C ILE A 10 20.45 -0.49 19.33
N LYS A 11 21.09 -0.79 20.47
CA LYS A 11 21.17 0.17 21.59
C LYS A 11 21.87 1.47 21.19
N ARG A 12 23.00 1.38 20.48
CA ARG A 12 23.75 2.56 20.01
C ARG A 12 22.97 3.38 18.97
N GLU A 13 22.22 2.72 18.08
CA GLU A 13 21.36 3.40 17.11
C GLU A 13 20.20 4.13 17.79
N ILE A 14 19.56 3.49 18.76
CA ILE A 14 18.49 4.10 19.55
C ILE A 14 19.03 5.31 20.32
N GLU A 15 20.19 5.22 20.97
CA GLU A 15 20.81 6.34 21.68
C GLU A 15 21.20 7.50 20.76
N LYS A 16 21.78 7.22 19.59
CA LYS A 16 22.13 8.26 18.60
C LYS A 16 20.92 9.03 18.09
N SER A 17 19.76 8.38 18.02
CA SER A 17 18.51 9.00 17.55
C SER A 17 17.82 9.90 18.60
N LYS A 18 18.25 9.79 19.87
CA LYS A 18 17.68 10.57 20.98
C LYS A 18 18.36 11.94 21.06
N ALA A 19 17.59 12.99 20.78
CA ALA A 19 17.97 14.36 21.14
C ALA A 19 17.37 14.70 22.52
N GLN A 20 18.10 15.48 23.32
CA GLN A 20 17.78 15.74 24.74
C GLN A 20 16.40 16.39 24.98
N TRP A 21 15.84 17.09 23.99
CA TRP A 21 14.56 17.82 24.05
C TRP A 21 13.94 17.92 22.66
N LYS A 22 13.49 16.78 22.12
CA LYS A 22 12.91 16.67 20.75
C LYS A 22 11.39 16.94 20.70
N THR A 23 10.67 16.64 21.77
CA THR A 23 9.19 16.71 21.81
C THR A 23 8.69 18.00 22.47
N MET A 24 9.29 18.39 23.59
CA MET A 24 9.02 19.65 24.30
C MET A 24 10.36 20.30 24.64
N GLY A 25 10.42 21.64 24.55
CA GLY A 25 11.62 22.41 24.89
C GLY A 25 11.93 22.41 26.40
N PRO A 26 13.06 23.02 26.81
CA PRO A 26 13.38 23.15 28.23
C PRO A 26 12.31 23.91 29.01
N ALA A 27 12.04 23.47 30.25
CA ALA A 27 11.07 24.11 31.14
C ALA A 27 11.41 25.57 31.47
N LYS A 28 12.71 25.91 31.49
CA LYS A 28 13.22 27.28 31.59
C LYS A 28 14.34 27.47 30.57
N VAL A 29 14.10 28.29 29.56
CA VAL A 29 15.09 28.63 28.54
C VAL A 29 16.11 29.57 29.17
N GLU A 30 17.38 29.17 29.18
CA GLU A 30 18.46 30.05 29.64
C GLU A 30 18.63 31.21 28.64
N VAL A 31 18.58 32.44 29.14
CA VAL A 31 18.78 33.63 28.31
C VAL A 31 20.27 33.80 28.06
N PRO A 32 20.73 33.88 26.79
CA PRO A 32 22.14 34.01 26.49
C PRO A 32 22.69 35.34 27.03
N SER A 33 23.84 35.30 27.70
CA SER A 33 24.53 36.49 28.19
C SER A 33 24.93 37.42 27.03
N PRO A 34 24.80 38.76 27.17
CA PRO A 34 25.13 39.73 26.11
C PRO A 34 26.58 39.64 25.59
N LYS A 35 27.48 39.03 26.37
CA LYS A 35 28.87 38.77 25.96
C LYS A 35 28.99 37.65 24.91
N ASN A 36 28.00 36.77 24.79
CA ASN A 36 27.98 35.65 23.86
C ASN A 36 27.23 36.00 22.57
N PHE A 37 27.60 37.13 21.94
CA PHE A 37 27.04 37.53 20.66
C PHE A 37 27.64 36.71 19.50
N LEU A 38 26.91 36.59 18.40
CA LEU A 38 27.33 35.80 17.24
C LEU A 38 28.55 36.44 16.56
N GLN A 39 29.69 35.75 16.58
CA GLN A 39 30.91 36.19 15.90
C GLN A 39 30.95 35.72 14.44
N LYS A 40 31.68 36.45 13.59
CA LYS A 40 31.87 36.12 12.17
C LYS A 40 32.46 34.70 12.04
N HIS A 41 31.91 33.89 11.13
CA HIS A 41 32.34 32.49 10.86
C HIS A 41 32.16 31.49 12.02
N SER A 42 31.45 31.84 13.10
CA SER A 42 31.27 30.96 14.28
C SER A 42 30.44 29.69 14.00
N LYS A 43 29.54 29.73 13.02
CA LYS A 43 28.67 28.60 12.64
C LYS A 43 29.18 27.82 11.43
N GLU A 44 30.31 28.22 10.86
CA GLU A 44 30.84 27.55 9.69
C GLU A 44 31.50 26.22 10.09
N PRO A 45 31.13 25.10 9.45
CA PRO A 45 31.76 23.82 9.74
C PRO A 45 33.22 23.84 9.27
N LYS A 46 34.16 23.67 10.21
CA LYS A 46 35.58 23.53 9.88
C LYS A 46 35.82 22.17 9.24
N LEU A 47 36.06 22.14 7.93
CA LEU A 47 36.41 20.92 7.22
C LEU A 47 37.81 20.45 7.67
N PRO A 48 38.00 19.14 7.90
CA PRO A 48 39.32 18.60 8.20
C PRO A 48 40.26 18.79 6.99
N GLU A 49 41.55 18.95 7.26
CA GLU A 49 42.57 19.04 6.21
C GLU A 49 42.58 17.78 5.34
N ARG A 50 42.68 17.98 4.02
CA ARG A 50 42.60 16.91 3.03
C ARG A 50 43.79 15.96 3.16
N LYS A 51 43.56 14.79 3.77
CA LYS A 51 44.51 13.67 3.76
C LYS A 51 44.37 12.90 2.44
N LYS A 52 45.48 12.39 1.89
CA LYS A 52 45.46 11.49 0.73
C LYS A 52 44.71 10.21 1.15
N GLU A 53 43.66 9.87 0.41
CA GLU A 53 42.85 8.67 0.63
C GLU A 53 43.74 7.43 0.48
N GLN A 54 43.81 6.57 1.49
CA GLN A 54 44.59 5.32 1.44
C GLN A 54 43.96 4.27 0.51
N ASP A 55 42.66 4.37 0.25
CA ASP A 55 41.92 3.45 -0.60
C ASP A 55 41.47 4.10 -1.91
N SER A 56 42.45 4.47 -2.74
CA SER A 56 42.15 4.61 -4.17
C SER A 56 41.88 3.21 -4.72
N ARG A 57 40.62 2.91 -5.04
CA ARG A 57 40.24 1.70 -5.78
C ARG A 57 41.06 1.69 -7.07
N LYS A 58 42.12 0.86 -7.13
CA LYS A 58 42.91 0.69 -8.34
C LYS A 58 42.01 0.04 -9.38
N MET A 59 41.59 0.83 -10.37
CA MET A 59 41.02 0.30 -11.60
C MET A 59 42.01 -0.70 -12.20
N PRO A 60 41.57 -1.88 -12.69
CA PRO A 60 42.46 -2.74 -13.46
C PRO A 60 42.95 -1.95 -14.68
N ALA A 61 44.27 -1.85 -14.84
CA ALA A 61 44.86 -1.12 -15.95
C ALA A 61 44.56 -1.89 -17.25
N LEU A 62 43.63 -1.38 -18.06
CA LEU A 62 43.46 -1.82 -19.44
C LEU A 62 44.73 -1.40 -20.20
N THR A 63 45.72 -2.30 -20.24
CA THR A 63 47.00 -2.05 -20.88
C THR A 63 46.81 -2.23 -22.38
N VAL A 64 46.82 -1.13 -23.12
CA VAL A 64 46.86 -1.14 -24.58
C VAL A 64 48.22 -1.70 -25.01
N PRO A 65 48.31 -2.58 -26.04
CA PRO A 65 49.58 -3.06 -26.57
C PRO A 65 50.53 -1.91 -26.85
N ARG A 66 51.80 -2.06 -26.46
CA ARG A 66 52.80 -1.01 -26.67
C ARG A 66 53.12 -0.91 -28.16
N ARG A 67 53.58 0.25 -28.61
CA ARG A 67 54.06 0.44 -30.00
C ARG A 67 55.18 -0.53 -30.40
N THR A 68 55.89 -1.11 -29.42
CA THR A 68 56.93 -2.13 -29.60
C THR A 68 56.39 -3.55 -29.69
N ASP A 69 55.14 -3.79 -29.28
CA ASP A 69 54.50 -5.10 -29.33
C ASP A 69 54.01 -5.35 -30.76
N HIS A 70 54.81 -6.08 -31.53
CA HIS A 70 54.41 -6.54 -32.85
C HIS A 70 53.71 -7.89 -32.68
N PRO A 71 52.50 -8.08 -33.22
CA PRO A 71 51.87 -9.40 -33.20
C PRO A 71 52.78 -10.39 -33.92
N LEU A 72 52.67 -11.68 -33.58
CA LEU A 72 53.42 -12.74 -34.26
C LEU A 72 53.08 -12.72 -35.76
N MET A 73 53.94 -12.07 -36.55
CA MET A 73 53.79 -11.94 -37.99
C MET A 73 54.20 -13.25 -38.67
N GLY A 74 53.38 -13.71 -39.61
CA GLY A 74 53.72 -14.90 -40.40
C GLY A 74 53.32 -16.24 -39.77
N ILE A 75 52.24 -16.28 -38.99
CA ILE A 75 51.56 -17.56 -38.64
C ILE A 75 51.08 -18.20 -39.95
N GLN A 76 51.94 -19.00 -40.58
CA GLN A 76 51.60 -19.76 -41.77
C GLN A 76 50.92 -21.04 -41.32
N SER A 77 49.60 -21.12 -41.52
CA SER A 77 48.88 -22.36 -41.29
C SER A 77 49.29 -23.39 -42.34
N LYS A 78 49.70 -24.59 -41.91
CA LYS A 78 49.90 -25.76 -42.80
C LYS A 78 48.56 -26.33 -43.32
N LYS A 79 47.49 -25.53 -43.33
CA LYS A 79 46.15 -25.96 -43.72
C LYS A 79 46.08 -26.03 -45.24
N ASN A 80 45.76 -27.20 -45.77
CA ASN A 80 45.50 -27.37 -47.19
C ASN A 80 44.13 -26.79 -47.53
N PHE A 81 44.10 -25.53 -47.97
CA PHE A 81 42.86 -24.83 -48.31
C PHE A 81 42.07 -25.52 -49.43
N ILE A 82 42.73 -26.21 -50.36
CA ILE A 82 42.08 -26.96 -51.43
C ILE A 82 41.22 -28.10 -50.84
N ASN A 83 41.82 -28.94 -50.01
CA ASN A 83 41.11 -30.06 -49.38
C ASN A 83 40.05 -29.56 -48.39
N ALA A 84 40.35 -28.51 -47.64
CA ALA A 84 39.40 -27.91 -46.71
C ALA A 84 38.19 -27.30 -47.43
N ASN A 85 38.38 -26.64 -48.57
CA ASN A 85 37.31 -26.08 -49.37
C ASN A 85 36.48 -27.18 -50.05
N ALA A 86 37.14 -28.23 -50.55
CA ALA A 86 36.47 -29.40 -51.12
C ALA A 86 35.58 -30.10 -50.09
N VAL A 87 36.12 -30.38 -48.90
CA VAL A 87 35.36 -30.96 -47.79
C VAL A 87 34.24 -30.02 -47.35
N ALA A 88 34.48 -28.70 -47.25
CA ALA A 88 33.44 -27.73 -46.91
C ALA A 88 32.32 -27.63 -47.96
N ALA A 89 32.63 -27.82 -49.24
CA ALA A 89 31.64 -27.85 -50.32
C ALA A 89 30.84 -29.16 -50.32
N ILE A 90 31.49 -30.29 -50.06
CA ILE A 90 30.84 -31.61 -49.98
C ILE A 90 29.94 -31.71 -48.74
N MET A 91 30.42 -31.22 -47.59
CA MET A 91 29.69 -31.24 -46.31
C MET A 91 28.72 -30.06 -46.15
N GLY A 92 28.82 -29.05 -47.01
CA GLY A 92 27.99 -27.86 -46.95
C GLY A 92 26.54 -28.17 -47.29
N LEU A 93 25.59 -27.78 -46.43
CA LEU A 93 24.18 -27.87 -46.77
C LEU A 93 23.88 -26.95 -47.97
N ALA A 94 23.13 -27.47 -48.93
CA ALA A 94 22.64 -26.69 -50.06
C ALA A 94 21.85 -25.47 -49.55
N LYS A 95 22.04 -24.32 -50.20
CA LYS A 95 21.28 -23.10 -49.89
C LYS A 95 19.81 -23.36 -50.17
N LYS A 96 18.96 -23.19 -49.16
CA LYS A 96 17.50 -23.27 -49.35
C LYS A 96 17.07 -22.17 -50.33
N PRO A 97 16.33 -22.49 -51.40
CA PRO A 97 15.85 -21.48 -52.33
C PRO A 97 14.90 -20.53 -51.61
N GLN A 98 15.01 -19.23 -51.90
CA GLN A 98 14.06 -18.26 -51.39
C GLN A 98 12.71 -18.47 -52.11
N PRO A 99 11.59 -18.53 -51.38
CA PRO A 99 10.27 -18.64 -51.98
C PRO A 99 9.94 -17.35 -52.74
N ILE A 100 9.92 -17.45 -54.06
CA ILE A 100 9.74 -16.35 -55.00
C ILE A 100 8.61 -16.73 -55.96
N TYR A 101 7.78 -15.77 -56.33
CA TYR A 101 6.82 -15.92 -57.43
C TYR A 101 7.21 -15.04 -58.61
N VAL A 102 6.71 -15.41 -59.79
CA VAL A 102 6.98 -14.74 -61.05
C VAL A 102 5.65 -14.35 -61.68
N ASP A 103 5.44 -13.06 -61.89
CA ASP A 103 4.18 -12.53 -62.45
C ASP A 103 4.21 -12.45 -63.97
N ARG A 104 5.34 -12.02 -64.54
CA ARG A 104 5.46 -11.69 -65.96
C ARG A 104 6.25 -12.76 -66.70
N ARG A 105 5.92 -12.93 -67.99
CA ARG A 105 6.68 -13.79 -68.92
C ARG A 105 8.15 -13.38 -69.06
N GLN A 106 8.48 -12.11 -68.79
CA GLN A 106 9.85 -11.57 -68.77
C GLN A 106 10.66 -12.00 -67.53
N GLY A 107 10.03 -12.62 -66.53
CA GLY A 107 10.73 -13.19 -65.39
C GLY A 107 10.95 -12.24 -64.21
N ASP A 108 10.12 -11.20 -64.05
CA ASP A 108 10.15 -10.34 -62.85
C ASP A 108 9.84 -11.17 -61.60
N LYS A 109 10.78 -11.17 -60.66
CA LYS A 109 10.77 -12.01 -59.45
C LYS A 109 10.41 -11.19 -58.22
N HIS A 110 9.42 -11.65 -57.48
CA HIS A 110 8.98 -11.04 -56.23
C HIS A 110 9.02 -12.05 -55.08
N LEU A 111 9.35 -11.59 -53.86
CA LEU A 111 9.34 -12.44 -52.68
C LEU A 111 7.92 -12.88 -52.33
N LEU A 112 7.72 -14.18 -52.13
CA LEU A 112 6.40 -14.74 -51.86
C LEU A 112 5.88 -14.33 -50.46
N GLU A 113 6.75 -14.13 -49.49
CA GLU A 113 6.37 -13.81 -48.10
C GLU A 113 5.67 -12.45 -47.94
N THR A 114 6.00 -11.46 -48.77
CA THR A 114 5.44 -10.09 -48.72
C THR A 114 4.26 -9.87 -49.66
N SER A 115 4.03 -10.81 -50.58
CA SER A 115 3.03 -10.70 -51.65
C SER A 115 1.57 -10.82 -51.19
N GLY A 116 1.34 -11.22 -49.94
CA GLY A 116 -0.01 -11.52 -49.43
C GLY A 116 -0.60 -12.84 -49.94
N LEU A 117 0.04 -13.52 -50.88
CA LEU A 117 -0.39 -14.82 -51.43
C LEU A 117 -0.24 -15.97 -50.43
N VAL A 118 0.63 -15.81 -49.42
CA VAL A 118 0.86 -16.80 -48.37
C VAL A 118 0.39 -16.27 -47.01
N PRO A 119 -0.48 -17.03 -46.30
CA PRO A 119 -0.92 -16.64 -44.98
C PRO A 119 0.22 -16.72 -43.95
N LYS A 120 0.71 -15.56 -43.52
CA LYS A 120 1.82 -15.45 -42.55
C LYS A 120 1.42 -15.67 -41.10
N TYR A 121 0.25 -15.16 -40.71
CA TYR A 121 -0.14 -15.07 -39.28
C TYR A 121 -1.09 -16.16 -38.80
N ILE A 122 -1.60 -17.01 -39.69
CA ILE A 122 -2.54 -18.09 -39.34
C ILE A 122 -1.88 -19.13 -38.43
N LYS A 123 -0.61 -19.44 -38.67
CA LYS A 123 0.15 -20.45 -37.91
C LYS A 123 0.86 -19.87 -36.68
N LYS A 124 0.51 -18.66 -36.25
CA LYS A 124 1.08 -18.08 -35.03
C LYS A 124 0.60 -18.90 -33.83
N LYS A 125 1.48 -19.20 -32.89
CA LYS A 125 1.15 -19.99 -31.68
C LYS A 125 0.03 -19.34 -30.85
N ASP A 126 -0.03 -18.01 -30.85
CA ASP A 126 -1.01 -17.22 -30.11
C ASP A 126 -2.24 -16.85 -30.94
N TYR A 127 -2.40 -17.44 -32.14
CA TYR A 127 -3.57 -17.16 -32.97
C TYR A 127 -4.83 -17.68 -32.28
N GLY A 128 -5.82 -16.81 -32.12
CA GLY A 128 -7.07 -17.13 -31.40
C GLY A 128 -6.96 -17.16 -29.87
N ILE A 129 -5.77 -16.93 -29.29
CA ILE A 129 -5.58 -16.85 -27.84
C ILE A 129 -5.70 -15.40 -27.39
N VAL A 130 -6.48 -15.17 -26.32
CA VAL A 130 -6.58 -13.83 -25.72
C VAL A 130 -5.24 -13.46 -25.06
N PRO A 131 -4.64 -12.30 -25.42
CA PRO A 131 -3.39 -11.87 -24.82
C PRO A 131 -3.50 -11.66 -23.30
N LYS A 132 -2.43 -11.99 -22.56
CA LYS A 132 -2.37 -11.89 -21.09
C LYS A 132 -2.69 -10.50 -20.54
N TYR A 133 -2.35 -9.43 -21.24
CA TYR A 133 -2.64 -8.08 -20.77
C TYR A 133 -4.14 -7.77 -20.76
N VAL A 134 -4.92 -8.38 -21.67
CA VAL A 134 -6.38 -8.18 -21.73
C VAL A 134 -7.05 -8.82 -20.52
N THR A 135 -6.61 -10.01 -20.12
CA THR A 135 -7.14 -10.68 -18.94
C THR A 135 -6.81 -9.90 -17.66
N GLN A 136 -5.56 -9.44 -17.52
CA GLN A 136 -5.12 -8.60 -16.39
C GLN A 136 -5.94 -7.31 -16.28
N ARG A 137 -6.14 -6.60 -17.41
CA ARG A 137 -6.94 -5.38 -17.44
C ARG A 137 -8.40 -5.63 -17.06
N ASN A 138 -9.00 -6.72 -17.51
CA ASN A 138 -10.37 -7.07 -17.15
C ASN A 138 -10.51 -7.39 -15.66
N GLU A 139 -9.52 -8.04 -15.06
CA GLU A 139 -9.47 -8.32 -13.62
C GLU A 139 -9.32 -7.03 -12.79
N GLU A 140 -8.50 -6.08 -13.25
CA GLU A 140 -8.36 -4.77 -12.62
C GLU A 140 -9.68 -3.99 -12.64
N ILE A 141 -10.35 -3.95 -13.80
CA ILE A 141 -11.66 -3.28 -13.93
C ILE A 141 -12.68 -3.91 -12.98
N LYS A 142 -12.75 -5.25 -12.92
CA LYS A 142 -13.66 -5.96 -12.00
C LYS A 142 -13.34 -5.67 -10.53
N ARG A 143 -12.06 -5.54 -10.16
CA ARG A 143 -11.66 -5.17 -8.79
C ARG A 143 -12.09 -3.75 -8.46
N ALA A 144 -11.81 -2.80 -9.35
CA ALA A 144 -12.21 -1.40 -9.17
C ALA A 144 -13.75 -1.25 -9.05
N GLN A 145 -14.52 -2.00 -9.84
CA GLN A 145 -15.99 -2.03 -9.74
C GLN A 145 -16.46 -2.51 -8.36
N LYS A 146 -15.91 -3.63 -7.87
CA LYS A 146 -16.24 -4.16 -6.54
C LYS A 146 -15.89 -3.20 -5.42
N GLU A 147 -14.73 -2.56 -5.49
CA GLU A 147 -14.31 -1.56 -4.50
C GLU A 147 -15.26 -0.35 -4.48
N HIS A 148 -15.66 0.13 -5.66
CA HIS A 148 -16.63 1.22 -5.78
C HIS A 148 -18.00 0.83 -5.22
N GLU A 149 -18.50 -0.37 -5.55
CA GLU A 149 -19.75 -0.91 -5.00
C GLU A 149 -19.68 -1.04 -3.47
N ALA A 150 -18.58 -1.57 -2.94
CA ALA A 150 -18.37 -1.71 -1.50
C ALA A 150 -18.35 -0.35 -0.79
N HIS A 151 -17.64 0.64 -1.35
CA HIS A 151 -17.61 2.00 -0.82
C HIS A 151 -18.99 2.67 -0.87
N ALA A 152 -19.75 2.47 -1.95
CA ALA A 152 -21.12 2.96 -2.05
C ALA A 152 -22.02 2.33 -0.99
N LEU A 153 -21.94 1.00 -0.80
CA LEU A 153 -22.68 0.29 0.25
C LEU A 153 -22.28 0.75 1.65
N GLU A 154 -20.99 0.97 1.91
CA GLU A 154 -20.51 1.48 3.20
C GLU A 154 -21.00 2.91 3.46
N SER A 155 -20.96 3.77 2.43
CA SER A 155 -21.49 5.13 2.50
C SER A 155 -22.99 5.13 2.79
N LEU A 156 -23.75 4.23 2.13
CA LEU A 156 -25.18 4.04 2.41
C LEU A 156 -25.42 3.52 3.82
N LYS A 157 -24.62 2.57 4.31
CA LYS A 157 -24.71 2.05 5.69
C LYS A 157 -24.40 3.13 6.73
N LYS A 158 -23.41 4.00 6.46
CA LYS A 158 -23.08 5.15 7.35
C LYS A 158 -24.21 6.17 7.39
N ARG A 159 -24.84 6.44 6.23
CA ARG A 159 -26.00 7.35 6.14
C ARG A 159 -27.29 6.73 6.68
N ALA A 160 -27.41 5.40 6.66
CA ALA A 160 -28.55 4.70 7.20
C ALA A 160 -28.55 4.81 8.73
N MET A 161 -29.68 5.25 9.29
CA MET A 161 -29.90 5.22 10.74
C MET A 161 -29.80 3.79 11.26
N LYS A 162 -29.17 3.58 12.42
CA LYS A 162 -29.04 2.25 13.02
C LYS A 162 -30.43 1.79 13.45
N ARG A 163 -30.92 0.68 12.88
CA ARG A 163 -32.13 0.03 13.39
C ARG A 163 -31.79 -0.66 14.71
N LEU A 164 -32.56 -0.40 15.75
CA LEU A 164 -32.48 -1.14 17.02
C LEU A 164 -32.87 -2.60 16.75
N SER A 165 -32.04 -3.54 17.18
CA SER A 165 -32.39 -4.97 17.10
C SER A 165 -33.51 -5.29 18.09
N ASP A 166 -34.25 -6.36 17.82
CA ASP A 166 -35.36 -6.77 18.69
C ASP A 166 -34.83 -7.18 20.09
N GLU A 167 -33.63 -7.75 20.17
CA GLU A 167 -32.94 -8.07 21.45
C GLU A 167 -32.56 -6.81 22.24
N GLU A 168 -31.96 -5.81 21.57
CA GLU A 168 -31.64 -4.52 22.19
C GLU A 168 -32.93 -3.83 22.68
N ARG A 169 -34.03 -3.90 21.91
CA ARG A 169 -35.34 -3.37 22.29
C ARG A 169 -35.86 -4.00 23.57
N ASP A 170 -35.88 -5.33 23.63
CA ASP A 170 -36.39 -6.06 24.78
C ASP A 170 -35.54 -5.78 26.03
N SER A 171 -34.22 -5.70 25.88
CA SER A 171 -33.31 -5.34 26.97
C SER A 171 -33.57 -3.93 27.52
N LEU A 172 -33.83 -2.96 26.62
CA LEU A 172 -34.11 -1.58 26.99
C LEU A 172 -35.46 -1.47 27.70
N LEU A 173 -36.47 -2.20 27.21
CA LEU A 173 -37.80 -2.24 27.80
C LEU A 173 -37.79 -2.90 29.17
N GLN A 174 -37.03 -3.98 29.37
CA GLN A 174 -36.78 -4.57 30.68
C GLN A 174 -36.09 -3.59 31.64
N GLY A 175 -35.09 -2.85 31.14
CA GLY A 175 -34.40 -1.81 31.92
C GLY A 175 -35.34 -0.69 32.37
N LEU A 176 -36.20 -0.20 31.48
CA LEU A 176 -37.20 0.82 31.80
C LEU A 176 -38.23 0.33 32.82
N LYS A 177 -38.74 -0.90 32.67
CA LYS A 177 -39.68 -1.51 33.62
C LYS A 177 -39.05 -1.66 35.01
N LYS A 178 -37.80 -2.11 35.08
CA LYS A 178 -37.07 -2.21 36.34
C LYS A 178 -36.88 -0.84 37.02
N ASN A 179 -36.50 0.19 36.26
CA ASN A 179 -36.37 1.54 36.80
C ASN A 179 -37.72 2.09 37.29
N TRP A 180 -38.81 1.80 36.58
CA TRP A 180 -40.16 2.15 37.03
C TRP A 180 -40.51 1.44 38.35
N GLU A 181 -40.20 0.15 38.49
CA GLU A 181 -40.39 -0.59 39.74
C GLU A 181 -39.61 0.02 40.91
N GLU A 182 -38.37 0.45 40.68
CA GLU A 182 -37.52 1.11 41.69
C GLU A 182 -38.13 2.45 42.15
N VAL A 183 -38.50 3.33 41.20
CA VAL A 183 -39.13 4.63 41.52
C VAL A 183 -40.49 4.45 42.20
N HIS A 184 -41.28 3.48 41.75
CA HIS A 184 -42.57 3.16 42.34
C HIS A 184 -42.43 2.59 43.77
N HIS A 185 -41.41 1.77 44.01
CA HIS A 185 -41.08 1.29 45.35
C HIS A 185 -40.70 2.44 46.29
N GLU A 186 -39.87 3.39 45.82
CA GLU A 186 -39.54 4.61 46.59
C GLU A 186 -40.79 5.45 46.91
N PHE A 187 -41.68 5.59 45.94
CA PHE A 187 -42.95 6.27 46.12
C PHE A 187 -43.84 5.58 47.16
N GLN A 188 -43.90 4.25 47.16
CA GLN A 188 -44.65 3.47 48.17
C GLN A 188 -44.05 3.57 49.57
N CYS A 189 -42.73 3.73 49.66
CA CYS A 189 -42.02 3.91 50.93
C CYS A 189 -42.21 5.31 51.54
N LEU A 190 -42.90 6.23 50.84
CA LEU A 190 -43.15 7.58 51.33
C LEU A 190 -44.12 7.56 52.52
N SER A 191 -43.88 8.43 53.52
CA SER A 191 -44.76 8.56 54.68
C SER A 191 -46.14 9.10 54.28
N VAL A 192 -47.20 8.56 54.90
CA VAL A 192 -48.60 9.01 54.70
C VAL A 192 -48.75 10.51 55.00
N ASP A 193 -48.03 11.02 56.01
CA ASP A 193 -48.06 12.44 56.38
C ASP A 193 -47.05 13.26 55.57
N ILE A 194 -47.57 14.09 54.66
CA ILE A 194 -46.79 14.91 53.70
C ILE A 194 -47.02 16.41 54.00
N ASP A 195 -46.80 16.79 55.26
CA ASP A 195 -47.12 18.15 55.70
C ASP A 195 -46.01 19.16 55.40
N THR A 196 -44.77 18.69 55.18
CA THR A 196 -43.63 19.55 54.92
C THR A 196 -43.38 19.76 53.43
N ILE A 197 -43.08 21.01 53.05
CA ILE A 197 -42.74 21.43 51.67
C ILE A 197 -41.74 20.49 50.98
N PRO A 198 -40.59 20.10 51.58
CA PRO A 198 -39.65 19.18 50.93
C PRO A 198 -40.24 17.80 50.64
N LYS A 199 -41.10 17.26 51.52
CA LYS A 199 -41.77 15.97 51.27
C LYS A 199 -42.74 16.06 50.09
N LYS A 200 -43.46 17.19 49.97
CA LYS A 200 -44.35 17.45 48.83
C LYS A 200 -43.59 17.55 47.50
N MET A 201 -42.48 18.28 47.48
CA MET A 201 -41.62 18.40 46.29
C MET A 201 -40.99 17.05 45.90
N HIS A 202 -40.60 16.24 46.88
CA HIS A 202 -40.05 14.91 46.63
C HIS A 202 -41.10 13.97 46.00
N LYS A 203 -42.34 13.98 46.53
CA LYS A 203 -43.45 13.25 45.94
C LYS A 203 -43.71 13.67 44.49
N GLU A 204 -43.81 14.96 44.24
CA GLU A 204 -44.06 15.51 42.90
C GLU A 204 -42.95 15.11 41.92
N LYS A 205 -41.70 15.09 42.38
CA LYS A 205 -40.57 14.60 41.59
C LYS A 205 -40.74 13.13 41.22
N LEU A 206 -41.04 12.26 42.19
CA LEU A 206 -41.27 10.83 41.95
C LEU A 206 -42.43 10.60 40.98
N GLU A 207 -43.55 11.33 41.15
CA GLU A 207 -44.69 11.25 40.24
C GLU A 207 -44.35 11.70 38.81
N SER A 208 -43.58 12.77 38.65
CA SER A 208 -43.14 13.21 37.33
C SER A 208 -42.21 12.19 36.66
N GLN A 209 -41.31 11.57 37.43
CA GLN A 209 -40.42 10.51 36.94
C GLN A 209 -41.19 9.25 36.54
N MET A 210 -42.18 8.82 37.34
CA MET A 210 -43.04 7.69 36.97
C MET A 210 -43.79 7.96 35.67
N LYS A 211 -44.41 9.15 35.54
CA LYS A 211 -45.14 9.53 34.31
C LYS A 211 -44.25 9.55 33.07
N GLN A 212 -42.99 9.99 33.22
CA GLN A 212 -42.01 9.96 32.13
C GLN A 212 -41.70 8.52 31.71
N LEU A 213 -41.40 7.65 32.67
CA LEU A 213 -41.11 6.24 32.39
C LEU A 213 -42.30 5.51 31.77
N GLU A 214 -43.52 5.77 32.23
CA GLU A 214 -44.75 5.23 31.63
C GLU A 214 -44.91 5.66 30.17
N HIS A 215 -44.67 6.94 29.89
CA HIS A 215 -44.73 7.47 28.53
C HIS A 215 -43.67 6.81 27.63
N ASP A 216 -42.43 6.71 28.11
CA ASP A 216 -41.32 6.15 27.34
C ASP A 216 -41.54 4.65 27.03
N ILE A 217 -42.02 3.88 28.01
CA ILE A 217 -42.38 2.46 27.84
C ILE A 217 -43.49 2.33 26.78
N ASP A 218 -44.53 3.13 26.86
CA ASP A 218 -45.67 3.11 25.92
C ASP A 218 -45.23 3.45 24.49
N VAL A 219 -44.36 4.46 24.32
CA VAL A 219 -43.79 4.84 23.01
C VAL A 219 -43.00 3.68 22.40
N ILE A 220 -42.16 3.01 23.19
CA ILE A 220 -41.33 1.89 22.71
C ILE A 220 -42.16 0.62 22.46
N GLU A 221 -43.20 0.35 23.27
CA GLU A 221 -44.11 -0.77 23.04
C GLU A 221 -44.93 -0.59 21.77
N LYS A 222 -45.45 0.62 21.51
CA LYS A 222 -46.21 0.95 20.30
C LYS A 222 -45.38 0.84 19.02
N HIS A 223 -44.11 1.23 19.05
CA HIS A 223 -43.25 1.25 17.86
C HIS A 223 -42.34 0.01 17.78
N LYS A 224 -42.71 -0.94 16.90
CA LYS A 224 -41.94 -2.17 16.67
C LYS A 224 -40.57 -1.94 16.04
N VAL A 225 -40.42 -0.90 15.22
CA VAL A 225 -39.16 -0.58 14.51
C VAL A 225 -38.72 0.82 14.89
N ILE A 226 -37.56 0.92 15.53
CA ILE A 226 -36.98 2.18 15.99
C ILE A 226 -35.64 2.37 15.29
N TYR A 227 -35.45 3.56 14.72
CA TYR A 227 -34.20 3.97 14.08
C TYR A 227 -33.51 5.01 14.96
N ILE A 228 -32.24 4.79 15.24
CA ILE A 228 -31.39 5.70 16.00
C ILE A 228 -30.53 6.47 15.00
N ALA A 229 -30.61 7.79 15.06
CA ALA A 229 -29.69 8.65 14.34
C ALA A 229 -28.28 8.46 14.91
N ASN A 230 -27.30 8.17 14.06
CA ASN A 230 -25.91 8.11 14.47
C ASN A 230 -25.41 9.56 14.63
N GLU A 231 -24.98 9.96 15.83
CA GLU A 231 -24.22 11.21 16.07
C GLU A 231 -22.80 11.13 15.48
#